data_AF-A0A0F9JHN8-F1
#
_entry.id   AF-A0A0F9JHN8-F1
#
_cell.length_a   1.000
_cell.length_b   1.000
_cell.length_c   1.000
_cell.angle_alpha   90.00
_cell.angle_beta   90.00
_cell.angle_gamma   90.00
#
_symmetry.space_group_name_H-M   'P 1'
#
loop_
_entity.id
_entity.type
_entity.pdbx_description
1 polymer ?
#
loop_
_entity_poly.entity_id
_entity_poly.type
_entity_poly.pdbx_seq_one_letter_code
_entity_poly.pdbx_strand_id
1 'polypeptide(L)'
;LRRSETNANAGGLASFNFGVLDTQFSEQNRTFRLAAALNKNEVKNTKTEIQHGFGIDENTALVVIKSPQGSLMTVIGKSGVVHLANKDKVQPNVKDYSYSYWPTGSVIDITNNTFTLSDRTIDEALPAIKIPPLPVQRFGSILTNSKLRSLTQAMCLSKEQSAVAQQDEFIISLTATSDTQYHRVNAKEFGCAVSKLNLSVKRF
;
A
#
# COMPACT_ATOMS: atom_id res chain seq x y z
N LEU A 1 38.58 -2.26 -0.88
CA LEU A 1 37.78 -3.10 -1.79
C LEU A 1 36.43 -3.37 -1.13
N ARG A 2 35.34 -2.90 -1.75
CA ARG A 2 33.97 -2.91 -1.20
C ARG A 2 33.50 -4.34 -0.95
N ARG A 3 33.07 -4.66 0.27
CA ARG A 3 32.29 -5.87 0.56
C ARG A 3 30.89 -5.69 -0.01
N SER A 4 30.61 -6.48 -1.04
CA SER A 4 29.27 -6.74 -1.53
C SER A 4 28.54 -7.61 -0.50
N GLU A 5 27.62 -7.04 0.27
CA GLU A 5 26.63 -7.82 1.00
C GLU A 5 25.55 -8.27 0.01
N THR A 6 25.81 -9.40 -0.64
CA THR A 6 24.86 -10.08 -1.51
C THR A 6 23.70 -10.62 -0.70
N ASN A 7 22.50 -10.06 -0.94
CA ASN A 7 21.21 -10.58 -0.51
C ASN A 7 20.89 -11.91 -1.23
N ALA A 8 21.56 -12.98 -0.85
CA ALA A 8 21.33 -14.32 -1.39
C ALA A 8 20.51 -15.13 -0.38
N ASN A 9 19.19 -14.89 -0.26
CA ASN A 9 18.29 -15.82 0.44
C ASN A 9 16.79 -15.76 0.06
N ALA A 10 16.42 -15.13 -1.07
CA ALA A 10 15.02 -15.13 -1.57
C ALA A 10 14.85 -15.34 -3.09
N GLY A 11 15.89 -15.75 -3.83
CA GLY A 11 15.75 -16.19 -5.23
C GLY A 11 15.35 -15.10 -6.24
N GLY A 12 15.84 -13.86 -6.08
CA GLY A 12 15.62 -12.74 -7.01
C GLY A 12 16.92 -12.01 -7.39
N LEU A 13 16.83 -11.10 -8.37
CA LEU A 13 18.00 -10.36 -8.92
C LEU A 13 18.53 -9.23 -8.01
N ALA A 14 17.85 -8.93 -6.89
CA ALA A 14 18.23 -7.87 -5.95
C ALA A 14 18.42 -6.46 -6.59
N SER A 15 17.73 -6.19 -7.71
CA SER A 15 17.73 -4.87 -8.37
C SER A 15 16.83 -3.86 -7.65
N PHE A 16 15.85 -4.33 -6.88
CA PHE A 16 15.00 -3.56 -6.00
C PHE A 16 15.10 -4.13 -4.58
N ASN A 17 15.65 -3.34 -3.66
CA ASN A 17 16.00 -3.79 -2.29
C ASN A 17 15.13 -3.15 -1.21
N PHE A 18 13.99 -2.58 -1.57
CA PHE A 18 13.08 -1.92 -0.63
C PHE A 18 11.97 -2.86 -0.11
N GLY A 19 11.73 -3.99 -0.78
CA GLY A 19 10.67 -4.92 -0.41
C GLY A 19 10.31 -5.90 -1.53
N VAL A 20 9.23 -6.65 -1.33
CA VAL A 20 8.68 -7.59 -2.33
C VAL A 20 7.83 -6.83 -3.33
N LEU A 21 7.93 -7.20 -4.61
CA LEU A 21 7.13 -6.64 -5.69
C LEU A 21 6.04 -7.62 -6.13
N ASP A 22 4.87 -7.10 -6.45
CA ASP A 22 3.78 -7.81 -7.10
C ASP A 22 3.19 -6.92 -8.21
N THR A 23 2.77 -7.49 -9.35
CA THR A 23 2.28 -6.77 -10.54
C THR A 23 0.85 -7.17 -10.90
N GLN A 24 0.19 -6.41 -11.77
CA GLN A 24 -1.25 -6.59 -12.10
C GLN A 24 -2.09 -6.71 -10.82
N PHE A 25 -1.77 -5.84 -9.88
CA PHE A 25 -1.97 -6.12 -8.47
C PHE A 25 -3.44 -6.08 -8.05
N SER A 26 -4.07 -4.92 -8.20
CA SER A 26 -5.47 -4.74 -7.82
C SER A 26 -6.40 -5.43 -8.81
N GLU A 27 -6.02 -5.53 -10.09
CA GLU A 27 -6.79 -6.21 -11.14
C GLU A 27 -6.97 -7.70 -10.83
N GLN A 28 -5.94 -8.32 -10.24
CA GLN A 28 -5.98 -9.73 -9.84
C GLN A 28 -6.20 -9.94 -8.34
N ASN A 29 -6.60 -8.90 -7.60
CA ASN A 29 -6.92 -8.97 -6.16
C ASN A 29 -5.78 -9.55 -5.30
N ARG A 30 -4.52 -9.21 -5.64
CA ARG A 30 -3.30 -9.83 -5.08
C ARG A 30 -2.88 -9.28 -3.72
N THR A 31 -3.71 -8.46 -3.06
CA THR A 31 -3.40 -7.88 -1.74
C THR A 31 -3.08 -8.92 -0.69
N PHE A 32 -3.87 -9.99 -0.59
CA PHE A 32 -3.64 -11.03 0.41
C PHE A 32 -2.46 -11.94 0.04
N ARG A 33 -2.16 -12.07 -1.26
CA ARG A 33 -0.94 -12.76 -1.71
C ARG A 33 0.31 -12.01 -1.25
N LEU A 34 0.32 -10.69 -1.39
CA LEU A 34 1.41 -9.84 -0.91
C LEU A 34 1.50 -9.86 0.62
N ALA A 35 0.37 -9.77 1.33
CA ALA A 35 0.33 -9.91 2.78
C ALA A 35 0.89 -11.27 3.27
N ALA A 36 0.56 -12.36 2.57
CA ALA A 36 1.10 -13.68 2.87
C ALA A 36 2.62 -13.76 2.61
N ALA A 37 3.13 -13.08 1.59
CA ALA A 37 4.56 -12.99 1.34
C ALA A 37 5.28 -12.24 2.47
N LEU A 38 4.70 -11.16 2.99
CA LEU A 38 5.27 -10.45 4.14
C LEU A 38 5.27 -11.33 5.40
N ASN A 39 4.17 -12.01 5.70
CA ASN A 39 4.07 -12.90 6.86
C ASN A 39 5.06 -14.08 6.85
N LYS A 40 5.34 -14.66 5.66
CA LYS A 40 6.27 -15.79 5.54
C LYS A 40 7.72 -15.42 5.86
N ASN A 41 8.08 -14.15 5.67
CA ASN A 41 9.43 -13.67 5.92
C ASN A 41 9.69 -13.34 7.40
N GLU A 42 8.66 -13.11 8.21
CA GLU A 42 8.77 -12.96 9.68
C GLU A 42 9.26 -14.25 10.37
N VAL A 43 9.06 -15.42 9.75
CA VAL A 43 9.31 -16.74 10.36
C VAL A 43 10.81 -17.10 10.36
N LYS A 44 11.66 -16.34 9.65
CA LYS A 44 13.11 -16.60 9.61
C LYS A 44 13.85 -15.60 10.51
N ASN A 45 14.47 -16.11 11.57
CA ASN A 45 15.40 -15.41 12.50
C ASN A 45 16.68 -14.89 11.82
N THR A 46 16.58 -14.30 10.63
CA THR A 46 17.70 -13.77 9.84
C THR A 46 17.52 -12.26 9.70
N LYS A 47 18.60 -11.52 10.01
CA LYS A 47 18.72 -10.08 10.34
C LYS A 47 18.12 -9.01 9.39
N THR A 48 17.34 -9.37 8.38
CA THR A 48 16.68 -8.41 7.49
C THR A 48 15.27 -8.88 7.17
N GLU A 49 14.35 -8.58 8.08
CA GLU A 49 12.93 -8.85 7.88
C GLU A 49 12.41 -8.00 6.71
N ILE A 50 11.80 -8.65 5.71
CA ILE A 50 11.13 -7.94 4.62
C ILE A 50 9.83 -7.37 5.18
N GLN A 51 9.84 -6.07 5.49
CA GLN A 51 8.71 -5.39 6.12
C GLN A 51 7.80 -4.66 5.12
N HIS A 52 8.16 -4.61 3.84
CA HIS A 52 7.43 -3.86 2.82
C HIS A 52 7.11 -4.68 1.58
N GLY A 53 5.90 -4.48 1.08
CA GLY A 53 5.40 -5.02 -0.18
C GLY A 53 4.89 -3.89 -1.06
N PHE A 54 5.13 -3.99 -2.36
CA PHE A 54 4.68 -3.03 -3.35
C PHE A 54 3.88 -3.76 -4.44
N GLY A 55 2.59 -3.47 -4.50
CA GLY A 55 1.67 -3.96 -5.52
C GLY A 55 1.50 -2.94 -6.64
N ILE A 56 2.00 -3.23 -7.82
CA ILE A 56 1.95 -2.35 -8.99
C ILE A 56 0.74 -2.73 -9.84
N ASP A 57 -0.20 -1.81 -10.02
CA ASP A 57 -1.38 -2.02 -10.87
C ASP A 57 -0.99 -2.16 -12.35
N GLU A 58 -1.90 -2.67 -13.17
CA GLU A 58 -1.69 -2.75 -14.63
C GLU A 58 -1.36 -1.39 -15.25
N ASN A 59 -0.53 -1.42 -16.31
CA ASN A 59 -0.10 -0.23 -17.06
C ASN A 59 0.46 0.90 -16.16
N THR A 60 1.10 0.52 -15.06
CA THR A 60 1.67 1.41 -14.05
C THR A 60 3.10 0.99 -13.75
N ALA A 61 3.97 1.95 -13.42
CA ALA A 61 5.34 1.69 -12.99
C ALA A 61 5.69 2.51 -11.74
N LEU A 62 6.47 1.88 -10.86
CA LEU A 62 7.14 2.52 -9.74
C LEU A 62 8.59 2.77 -10.13
N VAL A 63 8.95 4.03 -10.35
CA VAL A 63 10.31 4.41 -10.74
C VAL A 63 11.07 4.84 -9.51
N VAL A 64 12.21 4.21 -9.25
CA VAL A 64 13.12 4.60 -8.17
C VAL A 64 14.21 5.51 -8.75
N ILE A 65 14.34 6.70 -8.19
CA ILE A 65 15.40 7.65 -8.54
C ILE A 65 16.35 7.74 -7.37
N LYS A 66 17.64 7.52 -7.62
CA LYS A 66 18.70 7.60 -6.63
C LYS A 66 19.65 8.72 -6.99
N SER A 67 19.95 9.59 -6.03
CA SER A 67 20.92 10.68 -6.17
C SER A 67 21.79 10.77 -4.91
N PRO A 68 22.95 11.44 -4.96
CA PRO A 68 23.72 11.76 -3.76
C PRO A 68 22.92 12.54 -2.70
N GLN A 69 21.90 13.30 -3.12
CA GLN A 69 21.05 14.13 -2.27
C GLN A 69 19.88 13.36 -1.64
N GLY A 70 19.66 12.11 -2.03
CA GLY A 70 18.56 11.29 -1.55
C GLY A 70 17.98 10.36 -2.61
N SER A 71 17.09 9.47 -2.18
CA SER A 71 16.33 8.59 -3.07
C SER A 71 14.85 8.88 -2.96
N LEU A 72 14.14 8.79 -4.07
CA LEU A 72 12.69 8.94 -4.12
C LEU A 72 12.08 7.88 -5.04
N MET A 73 10.78 7.69 -4.92
CA MET A 73 9.99 6.92 -5.89
C MET A 73 8.97 7.82 -6.55
N THR A 74 8.65 7.54 -7.82
CA THR A 74 7.55 8.19 -8.52
C THR A 74 6.66 7.15 -9.18
N VAL A 75 5.34 7.37 -9.12
CA VAL A 75 4.35 6.50 -9.75
C VAL A 75 3.95 7.09 -11.10
N ILE A 76 4.15 6.34 -12.17
CA ILE A 76 3.79 6.75 -13.54
C ILE A 76 2.85 5.72 -14.18
N GLY A 77 2.06 6.16 -15.17
CA GLY A 77 1.18 5.30 -15.94
C GLY A 77 -0.31 5.57 -15.70
N LYS A 78 -1.12 4.50 -15.69
CA LYS A 78 -2.59 4.61 -15.70
C LYS A 78 -3.21 4.68 -14.31
N SER A 79 -2.78 3.82 -13.39
CA SER A 79 -3.44 3.58 -12.10
C SER A 79 -2.53 4.01 -10.94
N GLY A 80 -2.08 3.07 -10.11
CA GLY A 80 -1.29 3.36 -8.91
C GLY A 80 -0.51 2.17 -8.37
N VAL A 81 0.10 2.40 -7.22
CA VAL A 81 0.89 1.42 -6.48
C VAL A 81 0.33 1.29 -5.08
N VAL A 82 0.04 0.06 -4.66
CA VAL A 82 -0.23 -0.25 -3.27
C VAL A 82 1.09 -0.46 -2.54
N HIS A 83 1.26 0.19 -1.40
CA HIS A 83 2.31 -0.12 -0.44
C HIS A 83 1.68 -0.77 0.78
N LEU A 84 2.20 -1.94 1.14
CA LEU A 84 1.78 -2.69 2.31
C LEU A 84 2.98 -2.86 3.23
N ALA A 85 2.85 -2.51 4.50
CA ALA A 85 3.87 -2.77 5.51
C ALA A 85 3.30 -3.55 6.68
N ASN A 86 4.08 -4.50 7.22
CA ASN A 86 3.68 -5.20 8.43
C ASN A 86 3.58 -4.20 9.60
N LYS A 87 2.59 -4.41 10.46
CA LYS A 87 2.56 -3.83 11.80
C LYS A 87 2.88 -4.91 12.81
N ASP A 88 3.46 -4.50 13.93
CA ASP A 88 3.71 -5.42 15.04
C ASP A 88 2.43 -6.16 15.43
N LYS A 89 2.56 -7.46 15.70
CA LYS A 89 1.41 -8.33 16.01
C LYS A 89 0.71 -7.82 17.26
N VAL A 90 -0.50 -7.30 17.10
CA VAL A 90 -1.34 -6.88 18.23
C VAL A 90 -2.03 -8.09 18.87
N GLN A 91 -2.44 -9.10 18.10
CA GLN A 91 -3.12 -10.32 18.58
C GLN A 91 -2.83 -11.57 17.73
N PRO A 92 -2.92 -12.80 18.27
CA PRO A 92 -2.58 -14.04 17.55
C PRO A 92 -3.41 -14.31 16.29
N ASN A 93 -4.69 -13.94 16.31
CA ASN A 93 -5.68 -14.23 15.24
C ASN A 93 -6.01 -13.01 14.38
N VAL A 94 -5.27 -11.92 14.55
CA VAL A 94 -5.46 -10.67 13.80
C VAL A 94 -4.16 -10.35 13.09
N LYS A 95 -4.25 -10.03 11.81
CA LYS A 95 -3.12 -9.55 11.02
C LYS A 95 -3.36 -8.10 10.64
N ASP A 96 -2.48 -7.23 11.12
CA ASP A 96 -2.55 -5.79 10.87
C ASP A 96 -1.44 -5.36 9.93
N TYR A 97 -1.81 -4.49 8.98
CA TYR A 97 -0.91 -3.91 8.01
C TYR A 97 -1.14 -2.41 7.91
N SER A 98 -0.08 -1.68 7.60
CA SER A 98 -0.18 -0.33 7.06
C SER A 98 -0.44 -0.44 5.57
N TYR A 99 -1.58 0.05 5.11
CA TYR A 99 -1.99 0.09 3.71
C TYR A 99 -1.89 1.52 3.18
N SER A 100 -1.19 1.70 2.08
CA SER A 100 -1.19 2.93 1.31
C SER A 100 -1.50 2.65 -0.16
N TYR A 101 -2.18 3.57 -0.82
CA TYR A 101 -2.36 3.59 -2.28
C TYR A 101 -1.78 4.89 -2.83
N TRP A 102 -0.84 4.79 -3.74
CA TRP A 102 -0.16 5.90 -4.39
C TRP A 102 -0.59 5.98 -5.85
N PRO A 103 -1.46 6.93 -6.23
CA PRO A 103 -1.90 7.10 -7.60
C PRO A 103 -0.78 7.60 -8.51
N THR A 104 -0.97 7.51 -9.82
CA THR A 104 -0.08 8.13 -10.79
C THR A 104 0.13 9.62 -10.51
N GLY A 105 1.38 10.08 -10.63
CA GLY A 105 1.80 11.42 -10.27
C GLY A 105 2.28 11.55 -8.83
N SER A 106 2.07 10.55 -7.96
CA SER A 106 2.64 10.57 -6.61
C SER A 106 4.17 10.45 -6.62
N VAL A 107 4.80 11.30 -5.83
CA VAL A 107 6.23 11.27 -5.48
C VAL A 107 6.35 10.90 -4.00
N ILE A 108 7.17 9.89 -3.72
CA ILE A 108 7.35 9.28 -2.41
C ILE A 108 8.79 9.46 -1.97
N ASP A 109 8.99 10.10 -0.83
CA ASP A 109 10.29 10.23 -0.20
C ASP A 109 10.70 8.93 0.48
N ILE A 110 11.99 8.60 0.39
CA ILE A 110 12.58 7.44 1.03
C ILE A 110 13.58 7.91 2.08
N THR A 111 13.23 7.74 3.36
CA THR A 111 14.11 8.10 4.48
C THR A 111 14.22 6.92 5.42
N ASN A 112 15.44 6.38 5.61
CA ASN A 112 15.68 5.22 6.48
C ASN A 112 14.72 4.04 6.21
N ASN A 113 14.50 3.72 4.92
CA ASN A 113 13.55 2.69 4.47
C ASN A 113 12.08 2.93 4.87
N THR A 114 11.75 4.17 5.25
CA THR A 114 10.37 4.64 5.43
C THR A 114 9.93 5.36 4.17
N PHE A 115 8.66 5.13 3.78
CA PHE A 115 8.05 5.66 2.57
C PHE A 115 6.92 6.61 2.95
N THR A 116 7.03 7.87 2.53
CA THR A 116 6.02 8.91 2.80
C THR A 116 5.71 9.66 1.53
N LEU A 117 4.45 10.06 1.34
CA LEU A 117 4.13 11.05 0.30
C LEU A 117 4.98 12.29 0.54
N SER A 118 5.65 12.76 -0.51
CA SER A 118 6.46 13.97 -0.44
C SER A 118 5.58 15.21 -0.36
N ASP A 119 6.13 16.29 0.18
CA ASP A 119 5.49 17.61 0.18
C ASP A 119 5.09 18.03 -1.23
N ARG A 120 5.90 17.71 -2.25
CA ARG A 120 5.56 17.95 -3.68
C ARG A 120 4.23 17.34 -4.08
N THR A 121 3.93 16.14 -3.59
CA THR A 121 2.65 15.48 -3.89
C THR A 121 1.50 16.09 -3.11
N ILE A 122 1.76 16.52 -1.88
CA ILE A 122 0.76 17.05 -0.95
C ILE A 122 0.37 18.47 -1.36
N ASP A 123 1.35 19.31 -1.67
CA ASP A 123 1.18 20.72 -2.03
C ASP A 123 0.49 20.90 -3.39
N GLU A 124 0.73 19.96 -4.32
CA GLU A 124 0.07 19.94 -5.64
C GLU A 124 -1.27 19.19 -5.62
N ALA A 125 -1.69 18.64 -4.47
CA ALA A 125 -2.94 17.90 -4.37
C ALA A 125 -4.15 18.80 -4.68
N LEU A 126 -5.10 18.25 -5.44
CA LEU A 126 -6.36 18.92 -5.73
C LEU A 126 -7.19 19.10 -4.46
N PRO A 127 -8.02 20.16 -4.40
CA PRO A 127 -8.95 20.36 -3.30
C PRO A 127 -9.85 19.13 -3.07
N ALA A 128 -10.21 18.93 -1.79
CA ALA A 128 -11.20 17.95 -1.41
C ALA A 128 -12.54 18.24 -2.10
N ILE A 129 -13.23 17.17 -2.50
CA ILE A 129 -14.56 17.26 -3.08
C ILE A 129 -15.59 16.78 -2.05
N LYS A 130 -16.75 17.42 -2.02
CA LYS A 130 -17.83 17.05 -1.11
C LYS A 130 -18.57 15.84 -1.68
N ILE A 131 -18.35 14.66 -1.11
CA ILE A 131 -19.05 13.43 -1.45
C ILE A 131 -19.82 12.95 -0.21
N PRO A 132 -20.99 12.32 -0.38
CA PRO A 132 -21.67 11.64 0.72
C PRO A 132 -20.75 10.63 1.44
N PRO A 133 -20.97 10.40 2.74
CA PRO A 133 -20.26 9.36 3.48
C PRO A 133 -20.53 7.99 2.85
N LEU A 134 -19.63 7.03 3.10
CA LEU A 134 -19.87 5.67 2.64
C LEU A 134 -21.08 5.06 3.35
N PRO A 135 -21.87 4.21 2.67
CA PRO A 135 -22.96 3.50 3.33
C PRO A 135 -22.41 2.66 4.48
N VAL A 136 -23.13 2.67 5.61
CA VAL A 136 -22.81 1.85 6.80
C VAL A 136 -23.21 0.41 6.54
N GLN A 137 -22.48 -0.24 5.64
CA GLN A 137 -22.71 -1.61 5.24
C GLN A 137 -21.39 -2.36 5.13
N ARG A 138 -21.46 -3.67 5.27
CA ARG A 138 -20.31 -4.54 5.04
C ARG A 138 -20.15 -4.78 3.54
N PHE A 139 -18.99 -4.45 2.99
CA PHE A 139 -18.68 -4.67 1.58
C PHE A 139 -18.27 -6.13 1.33
N GLY A 140 -19.13 -6.90 0.64
CA GLY A 140 -18.91 -8.33 0.36
C GLY A 140 -18.00 -8.63 -0.83
N SER A 141 -17.32 -9.77 -0.77
CA SER A 141 -16.36 -10.27 -1.77
C SER A 141 -15.31 -9.20 -2.13
N ILE A 142 -14.73 -8.55 -1.13
CA ILE A 142 -13.88 -7.37 -1.32
C ILE A 142 -12.60 -7.66 -2.13
N LEU A 143 -12.18 -8.91 -2.20
CA LEU A 143 -11.04 -9.35 -3.02
C LEU A 143 -11.49 -9.88 -4.39
N THR A 144 -12.50 -9.25 -4.98
CA THR A 144 -12.97 -9.51 -6.35
C THR A 144 -13.05 -8.20 -7.14
N ASN A 145 -12.81 -8.25 -8.45
CA ASN A 145 -12.98 -7.12 -9.37
C ASN A 145 -12.38 -5.78 -8.89
N SER A 146 -11.22 -5.81 -8.23
CA SER A 146 -10.56 -4.61 -7.69
C SER A 146 -11.42 -3.80 -6.70
N LYS A 147 -12.39 -4.44 -6.03
CA LYS A 147 -13.28 -3.76 -5.08
C LYS A 147 -12.51 -3.16 -3.91
N LEU A 148 -11.43 -3.77 -3.44
CA LEU A 148 -10.59 -3.17 -2.39
C LEU A 148 -10.01 -1.81 -2.81
N ARG A 149 -9.49 -1.69 -4.04
CA ARG A 149 -9.03 -0.41 -4.58
C ARG A 149 -10.19 0.58 -4.67
N SER A 150 -11.33 0.14 -5.18
CA SER A 150 -12.52 1.00 -5.30
C SER A 150 -12.98 1.52 -3.94
N LEU A 151 -12.97 0.67 -2.91
CA LEU A 151 -13.31 1.04 -1.54
C LEU A 151 -12.32 2.05 -0.97
N THR A 152 -11.01 1.83 -1.12
CA THR A 152 -10.01 2.75 -0.57
C THR A 152 -9.99 4.09 -1.31
N GLN A 153 -10.29 4.12 -2.61
CA GLN A 153 -10.54 5.36 -3.34
C GLN A 153 -11.78 6.10 -2.83
N ALA A 154 -12.88 5.38 -2.60
CA ALA A 154 -14.10 5.96 -2.06
C ALA A 154 -13.85 6.54 -0.65
N MET A 155 -13.16 5.80 0.22
CA MET A 155 -12.73 6.28 1.55
C MET A 155 -11.88 7.55 1.46
N CYS A 156 -10.94 7.61 0.51
CA CYS A 156 -10.08 8.77 0.31
C CYS A 156 -10.86 10.02 -0.07
N LEU A 157 -11.84 9.86 -0.96
CA LEU A 157 -12.64 10.97 -1.47
C LEU A 157 -13.69 11.45 -0.45
N SER A 158 -14.29 10.54 0.33
CA SER A 158 -15.25 10.88 1.40
C SER A 158 -14.59 11.19 2.75
N LYS A 159 -13.27 11.04 2.86
CA LYS A 159 -12.51 11.13 4.13
C LYS A 159 -13.03 10.16 5.19
N GLU A 160 -13.47 8.98 4.76
CA GLU A 160 -14.05 7.97 5.63
C GLU A 160 -13.05 7.53 6.69
N GLN A 161 -13.52 7.45 7.93
CA GLN A 161 -12.67 7.03 9.07
C GLN A 161 -12.60 5.51 9.20
N SER A 162 -13.61 4.79 8.72
CA SER A 162 -13.60 3.34 8.76
C SER A 162 -14.49 2.70 7.71
N ALA A 163 -14.09 1.53 7.22
CA ALA A 163 -14.94 0.66 6.43
C ALA A 163 -14.74 -0.79 6.85
N VAL A 164 -15.82 -1.57 6.81
CA VAL A 164 -15.77 -3.01 7.07
C VAL A 164 -16.13 -3.76 5.80
N ALA A 165 -15.32 -4.73 5.46
CA ALA A 165 -15.47 -5.56 4.29
C ALA A 165 -15.33 -7.04 4.67
N GLN A 166 -15.71 -7.92 3.75
CA GLN A 166 -15.63 -9.36 3.95
C GLN A 166 -15.19 -10.07 2.68
N GLN A 167 -14.40 -11.11 2.87
CA GLN A 167 -14.04 -12.10 1.86
C GLN A 167 -14.17 -13.48 2.51
N ASP A 168 -15.11 -14.30 2.04
CA ASP A 168 -15.37 -15.63 2.58
C ASP A 168 -15.51 -15.60 4.13
N GLU A 169 -14.62 -16.29 4.84
CA GLU A 169 -14.52 -16.38 6.32
C GLU A 169 -13.69 -15.24 6.96
N PHE A 170 -13.23 -14.27 6.18
CA PHE A 170 -12.39 -13.17 6.64
C PHE A 170 -13.17 -11.86 6.71
N ILE A 171 -13.11 -11.21 7.87
CA ILE A 171 -13.48 -9.81 8.05
C ILE A 171 -12.25 -8.95 7.84
N ILE A 172 -12.42 -7.91 7.03
CA ILE A 172 -11.40 -6.93 6.69
C ILE A 172 -11.86 -5.58 7.21
N SER A 173 -11.11 -5.01 8.14
CA SER A 173 -11.38 -3.68 8.69
C SER A 173 -10.34 -2.70 8.17
N LEU A 174 -10.80 -1.61 7.56
CA LEU A 174 -9.99 -0.48 7.16
C LEU A 174 -10.28 0.67 8.12
N THR A 175 -9.27 1.16 8.84
CA THR A 175 -9.45 2.19 9.87
C THR A 175 -8.39 3.27 9.75
N ALA A 176 -8.81 4.53 9.68
CA ALA A 176 -7.92 5.67 9.73
C ALA A 176 -7.26 5.77 11.10
N THR A 177 -5.99 6.15 11.12
CA THR A 177 -5.19 6.45 12.32
C THR A 177 -4.83 7.93 12.33
N SER A 178 -4.14 8.40 13.39
CA SER A 178 -3.55 9.74 13.43
C SER A 178 -2.61 10.03 12.25
N ASP A 179 -2.01 8.99 11.68
CA ASP A 179 -1.05 9.09 10.58
C ASP A 179 -1.70 8.91 9.21
N THR A 180 -3.00 8.62 9.18
CA THR A 180 -3.72 8.42 7.91
C THR A 180 -3.92 9.74 7.21
N GLN A 181 -3.51 9.79 5.96
CA GLN A 181 -3.67 10.97 5.11
C GLN A 181 -4.40 10.60 3.83
N TYR A 182 -5.21 11.53 3.34
CA TYR A 182 -5.98 11.41 2.13
C TYR A 182 -5.72 12.62 1.25
N HIS A 183 -5.15 12.42 0.06
CA HIS A 183 -4.81 13.51 -0.87
C HIS A 183 -5.34 13.20 -2.27
N ARG A 184 -6.08 14.12 -2.88
CA ARG A 184 -6.55 13.95 -4.25
C ARG A 184 -5.45 14.39 -5.22
N VAL A 185 -4.52 13.50 -5.53
CA VAL A 185 -3.33 13.80 -6.33
C VAL A 185 -3.67 14.19 -7.77
N ASN A 186 -4.69 13.58 -8.37
CA ASN A 186 -5.15 13.95 -9.70
C ASN A 186 -6.65 13.69 -9.90
N ALA A 187 -7.18 14.08 -11.05
CA ALA A 187 -8.61 13.97 -11.36
C ALA A 187 -9.02 12.63 -12.02
N LYS A 188 -8.11 11.66 -12.20
CA LYS A 188 -8.42 10.34 -12.75
C LYS A 188 -9.22 9.51 -11.74
N GLU A 189 -9.84 8.44 -12.23
CA GLU A 189 -10.69 7.51 -11.45
C GLU A 189 -10.01 7.00 -10.17
N PHE A 190 -8.74 6.63 -10.25
CA PHE A 190 -7.94 6.18 -9.10
C PHE A 190 -6.91 7.25 -8.69
N GLY A 191 -7.31 8.52 -8.71
CA GLY A 191 -6.43 9.67 -8.49
C GLY A 191 -6.23 10.07 -7.03
N CYS A 192 -6.78 9.31 -6.07
CA CYS A 192 -6.74 9.67 -4.65
C CYS A 192 -5.71 8.82 -3.89
N ALA A 193 -4.74 9.48 -3.27
CA ALA A 193 -3.74 8.84 -2.43
C ALA A 193 -4.26 8.60 -1.03
N VAL A 194 -4.06 7.37 -0.57
CA VAL A 194 -4.31 6.94 0.81
C VAL A 194 -2.96 6.60 1.43
N SER A 195 -2.64 7.19 2.57
CA SER A 195 -1.41 6.88 3.31
C SER A 195 -1.75 6.23 4.65
N LYS A 196 -1.04 5.16 5.00
CA LYS A 196 -1.00 4.56 6.35
C LYS A 196 -2.36 4.17 6.96
N LEU A 197 -3.33 3.79 6.12
CA LEU A 197 -4.60 3.24 6.55
C LEU A 197 -4.36 1.91 7.27
N ASN A 198 -4.99 1.68 8.42
CA ASN A 198 -4.87 0.38 9.10
C ASN A 198 -5.72 -0.65 8.37
N LEU A 199 -5.09 -1.69 7.82
CA LEU A 199 -5.77 -2.86 7.26
C LEU A 199 -5.65 -4.02 8.25
N SER A 200 -6.77 -4.38 8.87
CA SER A 200 -6.87 -5.50 9.80
C SER A 200 -7.62 -6.66 9.16
N VAL A 201 -7.06 -7.87 9.27
CA VAL A 201 -7.67 -9.10 8.75
C VAL A 201 -7.90 -10.06 9.91
N LYS A 202 -9.15 -10.46 10.10
CA LYS A 202 -9.59 -11.39 11.15
C LYS A 202 -10.44 -12.50 10.55
N ARG A 203 -10.16 -13.74 10.94
CA ARG A 203 -11.03 -14.90 10.66
C ARG A 203 -12.11 -14.99 11.74
N PHE A 204 -13.36 -15.26 11.35
CA PHE A 204 -14.46 -15.51 12.29
C PHE A 204 -14.84 -16.98 12.34
#